data_AF-A0A6I3SK09-F1
#
_entry.id   AF-A0A6I3SK09-F1
#
_cell.length_a   1.000
_cell.length_b   1.000
_cell.length_c   1.000
_cell.angle_alpha   90.00
_cell.angle_beta   90.00
_cell.angle_gamma   90.00
#
_symmetry.space_group_name_H-M   'P 1'
#
loop_
_entity.id
_entity.type
_entity.pdbx_description
1 polymer ?
#
loop_
_entity_poly.entity_id
_entity_poly.type
_entity_poly.pdbx_seq_one_letter_code
_entity_poly.pdbx_strand_id
1 'polypeptide(L)'
;MPETEIDIERLYYQDLREKKTTATGVRGRASRLGRVGSMVMPSDRLSAREKRDYRRPGPLITYSLYEDLVSFEVFDQMHYRQQVQLLPRWRRKYADDDICRQWGLSRYGLEVIVEALGG
;
A
#
# COMPACT_ATOMS: atom_id res chain seq x y z
N MET A 1 0.06 -25.36 -15.14
CA MET A 1 -0.57 -24.14 -14.61
C MET A 1 -1.48 -23.52 -15.68
N PRO A 2 -2.54 -24.21 -16.15
CA PRO A 2 -3.38 -23.72 -17.25
C PRO A 2 -4.42 -22.68 -16.82
N GLU A 3 -4.75 -22.60 -15.53
CA GLU A 3 -5.82 -21.72 -15.05
C GLU A 3 -5.44 -20.23 -15.11
N THR A 4 -4.17 -19.91 -14.91
CA THR A 4 -3.67 -18.52 -14.91
C THR A 4 -3.64 -17.91 -16.32
N GLU A 5 -3.36 -18.70 -17.35
CA GLU A 5 -3.35 -18.21 -18.75
C GLU A 5 -4.77 -17.91 -19.26
N ILE A 6 -5.74 -18.75 -18.90
CA ILE A 6 -7.16 -18.58 -19.28
C ILE A 6 -7.75 -17.30 -18.67
N ASP A 7 -7.37 -16.95 -17.44
CA ASP A 7 -7.82 -15.72 -16.78
C ASP A 7 -7.21 -14.46 -17.40
N ILE A 8 -5.94 -14.52 -17.83
CA ILE A 8 -5.27 -13.40 -18.50
C ILE A 8 -5.90 -13.14 -19.86
N GLU A 9 -6.15 -14.18 -20.67
CA GLU A 9 -6.80 -14.03 -21.97
C GLU A 9 -8.22 -13.46 -21.83
N ARG A 10 -8.99 -13.94 -20.85
CA ARG A 10 -10.34 -13.44 -20.58
C ARG A 10 -10.33 -11.96 -20.21
N LEU A 11 -9.41 -11.55 -19.33
CA LEU A 11 -9.24 -10.15 -18.92
C LEU A 11 -8.87 -9.26 -20.12
N TYR A 12 -7.95 -9.73 -20.97
CA TYR A 12 -7.50 -9.00 -22.16
C TYR A 12 -8.65 -8.76 -23.16
N TYR A 13 -9.43 -9.80 -23.47
CA TYR A 13 -10.57 -9.66 -24.38
C TYR A 13 -11.70 -8.78 -23.80
N GLN A 14 -11.87 -8.79 -22.49
CA GLN A 14 -12.82 -7.91 -21.82
C GLN A 14 -12.39 -6.43 -21.95
N ASP A 15 -11.13 -6.13 -21.68
CA ASP A 15 -10.59 -4.76 -21.80
C ASP A 15 -10.67 -4.24 -23.25
N LEU A 16 -10.38 -5.08 -24.25
CA LEU A 16 -10.58 -4.72 -25.66
C LEU A 16 -12.03 -4.40 -26.01
N ARG A 17 -13.00 -5.14 -25.46
CA ARG A 17 -14.44 -4.88 -25.67
C ARG A 17 -14.85 -3.56 -25.03
N GLU A 18 -14.40 -3.29 -23.82
CA GLU A 18 -14.70 -2.07 -23.09
C GLU A 18 -14.16 -0.83 -23.82
N LYS A 19 -12.90 -0.87 -24.25
CA LYS A 19 -12.26 0.19 -25.06
C LYS A 19 -13.04 0.49 -26.35
N LYS A 20 -13.45 -0.56 -27.08
CA LYS A 20 -14.26 -0.40 -28.30
C LYS A 20 -15.61 0.23 -28.00
N THR A 21 -16.26 -0.17 -26.91
CA THR A 21 -17.58 0.35 -26.53
C THR A 21 -17.49 1.81 -26.07
N THR A 22 -16.44 2.20 -25.35
CA THR A 22 -16.17 3.59 -24.95
C THR A 22 -15.94 4.50 -26.16
N ALA A 23 -15.24 4.01 -27.19
CA ALA A 23 -14.98 4.76 -28.43
C ALA A 23 -16.22 4.90 -29.34
N THR A 24 -17.22 4.01 -29.20
CA THR A 24 -18.40 3.98 -30.09
C THR A 24 -19.30 5.21 -29.89
N GLY A 25 -19.39 5.76 -28.68
CA GLY A 25 -20.19 6.96 -28.40
C GLY A 25 -19.74 8.19 -29.19
N VAL A 26 -18.43 8.33 -29.44
CA VAL A 26 -17.81 9.51 -30.06
C VAL A 26 -17.96 9.54 -31.58
N ARG A 27 -18.06 8.37 -32.24
CA ARG A 27 -18.19 8.26 -33.71
C ARG A 27 -19.62 8.04 -34.21
N GLY A 28 -20.62 8.04 -33.32
CA GLY A 28 -22.02 7.88 -33.70
C GLY A 28 -22.56 9.09 -34.46
N ARG A 29 -23.48 8.87 -35.41
CA ARG A 29 -24.27 9.94 -36.02
C ARG A 29 -24.95 10.76 -34.91
N ALA A 30 -24.94 12.08 -35.05
CA ALA A 30 -25.69 12.96 -34.18
C ALA A 30 -27.15 12.48 -34.12
N SER A 31 -27.71 12.40 -32.92
CA SER A 31 -29.13 12.06 -32.74
C SER A 31 -30.03 13.02 -33.52
N ARG A 32 -31.32 12.71 -33.66
CA ARG A 32 -32.32 13.56 -34.32
C ARG A 32 -32.36 15.02 -33.79
N LEU A 33 -31.83 15.25 -32.58
CA LEU A 33 -31.72 16.54 -31.89
C LEU A 33 -30.33 17.20 -32.03
N GLY A 34 -29.44 16.67 -32.89
CA GLY A 34 -28.09 17.22 -33.12
C GLY A 34 -27.06 16.88 -32.03
N ARG A 35 -27.41 16.06 -31.02
CA ARG A 35 -26.47 15.68 -29.95
C ARG A 35 -25.55 14.56 -30.42
N VAL A 36 -24.24 14.79 -30.34
CA VAL A 36 -23.19 13.78 -30.54
C VAL A 36 -22.99 13.03 -29.23
N GLY A 37 -22.78 11.71 -29.29
CA GLY A 37 -22.52 10.91 -28.09
C GLY A 37 -21.18 11.31 -27.45
N SER A 38 -21.17 11.42 -26.13
CA SER A 38 -19.94 11.64 -25.37
C SER A 38 -19.21 10.32 -25.12
N MET A 39 -17.91 10.40 -24.84
CA MET A 39 -17.14 9.24 -24.41
C MET A 39 -17.62 8.82 -23.01
N VAL A 40 -18.12 7.59 -22.88
CA VAL A 40 -18.60 7.02 -21.61
C VAL A 40 -17.55 6.07 -21.08
N MET A 41 -16.96 6.39 -19.92
CA MET A 41 -15.99 5.52 -19.25
C MET A 41 -16.72 4.31 -18.63
N PRO A 42 -16.04 3.15 -18.48
CA PRO A 42 -16.63 1.99 -17.78
C PRO A 42 -17.14 2.34 -16.38
N SER A 43 -16.43 3.21 -15.65
CA SER A 43 -16.84 3.73 -14.35
C SER A 43 -18.19 4.45 -14.38
N ASP A 44 -18.57 5.05 -15.50
CA ASP A 44 -19.83 5.79 -15.64
C ASP A 44 -21.03 4.85 -15.78
N ARG A 45 -20.79 3.60 -16.22
CA ARG A 45 -21.81 2.55 -16.35
C ARG A 45 -22.11 1.81 -15.05
N LEU A 46 -21.24 1.95 -14.05
CA LEU A 46 -21.46 1.37 -12.72
C LEU A 46 -22.69 1.97 -12.05
N SER A 47 -23.41 1.16 -11.27
CA SER A 47 -24.50 1.63 -10.40
C SER A 47 -23.96 2.59 -9.34
N ALA A 48 -24.84 3.40 -8.72
CA ALA A 48 -24.43 4.36 -7.69
C ALA A 48 -23.70 3.69 -6.51
N ARG A 49 -24.08 2.45 -6.17
CA ARG A 49 -23.43 1.65 -5.13
C ARG A 49 -22.03 1.21 -5.55
N GLU A 50 -21.89 0.64 -6.74
CA GLU A 50 -20.61 0.19 -7.28
C GLU A 50 -19.64 1.35 -7.51
N LYS A 51 -20.12 2.52 -7.95
CA LYS A 51 -19.31 3.75 -8.05
C LYS A 51 -18.75 4.17 -6.70
N ARG A 52 -19.55 4.06 -5.64
CA ARG A 52 -19.11 4.37 -4.28
C ARG A 52 -18.03 3.39 -3.85
N ASP A 53 -18.23 2.10 -4.08
CA ASP A 53 -17.29 1.05 -3.69
C ASP A 53 -15.98 1.12 -4.48
N TYR A 54 -16.03 1.37 -5.80
CA TYR A 54 -14.87 1.60 -6.65
C TYR A 54 -14.04 2.83 -6.22
N ARG A 55 -14.69 3.88 -5.71
CA ARG A 55 -14.03 5.10 -5.22
C ARG A 55 -13.53 4.99 -3.78
N ARG A 56 -13.87 3.92 -3.04
CA ARG A 56 -13.35 3.75 -1.68
C ARG A 56 -11.84 3.50 -1.77
N PRO A 57 -11.03 4.15 -0.93
CA PRO A 57 -9.63 3.79 -0.81
C PRO A 57 -9.54 2.32 -0.35
N GLY A 58 -8.77 1.52 -1.08
CA GLY A 58 -8.49 0.14 -0.68
C GLY A 58 -7.67 0.09 0.62
N PRO A 59 -7.63 -1.06 1.32
CA PRO A 59 -6.76 -1.22 2.48
C PRO A 59 -5.30 -1.06 2.04
N LEU A 60 -4.65 -0.01 2.55
CA LEU A 60 -3.22 0.16 2.38
C LEU A 60 -2.50 -0.79 3.34
N ILE A 61 -2.02 -1.92 2.83
CA ILE A 61 -1.16 -2.83 3.60
C ILE A 61 0.22 -2.18 3.66
N THR A 62 0.50 -1.47 4.76
CA THR A 62 1.83 -0.91 5.01
C THR A 62 2.71 -1.98 5.63
N TYR A 63 3.66 -2.52 4.87
CA TYR A 63 4.77 -3.29 5.43
C TYR A 63 5.79 -2.31 6.00
N SER A 64 5.54 -1.80 7.21
CA SER A 64 6.51 -0.94 7.88
C SER A 64 7.68 -1.81 8.36
N LEU A 65 8.79 -1.78 7.64
CA LEU A 65 9.99 -2.60 7.90
C LEU A 65 10.55 -2.45 9.32
N TYR A 66 10.16 -1.40 10.06
CA TYR A 66 10.69 -1.04 11.36
C TYR A 66 9.62 -0.95 12.46
N GLU A 67 8.42 -1.50 12.22
CA GLU A 67 7.40 -1.63 13.27
C GLU A 67 7.80 -2.65 14.35
N ASP A 68 8.54 -3.67 13.95
CA ASP A 68 9.02 -4.71 14.85
C ASP A 68 10.49 -4.49 15.25
N LEU A 69 10.86 -5.09 16.38
CA LEU A 69 12.21 -4.95 16.93
C LEU A 69 13.19 -5.70 16.03
N VAL A 70 14.10 -4.95 15.40
CA VAL A 70 15.20 -5.52 14.62
C VAL A 70 16.30 -6.06 15.53
N SER A 71 17.22 -6.87 15.00
CA SER A 71 18.41 -7.29 15.74
C SER A 71 19.32 -6.11 16.08
N PHE A 72 20.12 -6.24 17.15
CA PHE A 72 21.05 -5.19 17.55
C PHE A 72 22.08 -4.86 16.46
N GLU A 73 22.59 -5.86 15.73
CA GLU A 73 23.53 -5.66 14.62
C GLU A 73 22.95 -4.76 13.52
N VAL A 74 21.68 -5.01 13.17
CA VAL A 74 20.96 -4.20 12.18
C VAL A 74 20.73 -2.79 12.72
N PHE A 75 20.43 -2.65 14.01
CA PHE A 75 20.27 -1.35 14.66
C PHE A 75 21.57 -0.54 14.69
N ASP A 76 22.70 -1.16 14.99
CA ASP A 76 24.02 -0.50 15.04
C ASP A 76 24.47 0.00 13.66
N GLN A 77 24.10 -0.71 12.59
CA GLN A 77 24.39 -0.31 11.22
C GLN A 77 23.46 0.80 10.68
N MET A 78 22.36 1.12 11.38
CA MET A 78 21.45 2.19 10.96
C MET A 78 22.09 3.58 11.12
N HIS A 79 21.59 4.54 10.36
CA HIS A 79 22.00 5.93 10.55
C HIS A 79 21.52 6.46 11.91
N TYR A 80 22.31 7.30 12.57
CA TYR A 80 21.98 7.93 13.86
C TYR A 80 20.53 8.46 13.93
N ARG A 81 20.06 9.15 12.88
CA ARG A 81 18.70 9.69 12.82
C ARG A 81 17.62 8.61 12.92
N GLN A 82 17.86 7.41 12.36
CA GLN A 82 16.94 6.27 12.44
C GLN A 82 16.99 5.66 13.85
N GLN A 83 18.18 5.50 14.43
CA GLN A 83 18.34 4.98 15.80
C GLN A 83 17.57 5.82 16.82
N VAL A 84 17.70 7.15 16.74
CA VAL A 84 16.99 8.12 17.60
C VAL A 84 15.46 8.07 17.39
N GLN A 85 14.98 7.74 16.20
CA GLN A 85 13.53 7.64 15.93
C GLN A 85 12.93 6.29 16.35
N LEU A 86 13.67 5.20 16.15
CA LEU A 86 13.16 3.84 16.33
C LEU A 86 13.26 3.38 17.77
N LEU A 87 14.36 3.66 18.47
CA LEU A 87 14.55 3.18 19.84
C LEU A 87 13.44 3.66 20.79
N PRO A 88 13.02 4.94 20.81
CA PRO A 88 11.91 5.38 21.64
C PRO A 88 10.57 4.76 21.24
N ARG A 89 10.38 4.43 19.96
CA ARG A 89 9.16 3.76 19.48
C ARG A 89 9.10 2.32 19.98
N TRP A 90 10.20 1.58 19.92
CA TRP A 90 10.25 0.22 20.43
C TRP A 90 10.13 0.16 21.94
N ARG A 91 10.75 1.09 22.69
CA ARG A 91 10.56 1.19 24.16
C ARG A 91 9.13 1.54 24.60
N ARG A 92 8.31 2.10 23.71
CA ARG A 92 6.86 2.30 23.96
C ARG A 92 6.03 1.04 23.65
N LYS A 93 6.51 0.17 22.76
CA LYS A 93 5.80 -1.04 22.29
C LYS A 93 6.18 -2.28 23.10
N TYR A 94 7.44 -2.38 23.50
CA TYR A 94 8.03 -3.53 24.20
C TYR A 94 8.57 -3.09 25.56
N ALA A 95 8.58 -3.99 26.55
CA ALA A 95 9.25 -3.71 27.81
C ALA A 95 10.76 -3.68 27.62
N ASP A 96 11.47 -2.87 28.42
CA ASP A 96 12.94 -2.77 28.35
C ASP A 96 13.61 -4.14 28.55
N ASP A 97 13.04 -5.00 29.40
CA ASP A 97 13.54 -6.36 29.65
C ASP A 97 13.41 -7.27 28.40
N ASP A 98 12.35 -7.10 27.61
CA ASP A 98 12.17 -7.85 26.36
C ASP A 98 13.18 -7.42 25.30
N ILE A 99 13.43 -6.11 25.19
CA ILE A 99 14.43 -5.55 24.28
C ILE A 99 15.82 -6.05 24.67
N CYS A 100 16.16 -6.00 25.96
CA CYS A 100 17.43 -6.50 26.48
C CYS A 100 17.62 -7.99 26.15
N ARG A 101 16.56 -8.80 26.37
CA ARG A 101 16.59 -10.23 26.07
C ARG A 101 16.79 -10.51 24.59
N GLN A 102 16.13 -9.78 23.70
CA GLN A 102 16.21 -9.98 22.26
C GLN A 102 17.54 -9.46 21.67
N TRP A 103 18.11 -8.41 22.25
CA TRP A 103 19.40 -7.84 21.85
C TRP A 103 20.60 -8.49 22.55
N GLY A 104 20.37 -9.34 23.55
CA GLY A 104 21.45 -9.96 24.33
C GLY A 104 22.21 -8.94 25.18
N LEU A 105 21.56 -7.86 25.58
CA LEU A 105 22.16 -6.77 26.36
C LEU A 105 21.75 -6.84 27.83
N SER A 106 22.58 -6.25 28.69
CA SER A 106 22.16 -5.94 30.06
C SER A 106 21.31 -4.66 30.07
N ARG A 107 20.51 -4.48 31.13
CA ARG A 107 19.74 -3.26 31.34
C ARG A 107 20.61 -2.00 31.33
N TYR A 108 21.78 -2.10 31.95
CA TYR A 108 22.80 -1.05 31.91
C TYR A 108 23.29 -0.76 30.48
N GLY A 109 23.52 -1.81 29.68
CA GLY A 109 23.90 -1.65 28.26
C GLY A 109 22.85 -0.89 27.45
N LEU A 110 21.56 -1.17 27.70
CA LEU A 110 20.47 -0.43 27.06
C LEU A 110 20.44 1.04 27.50
N GLU A 111 20.64 1.32 28.79
CA GLU A 111 20.69 2.70 29.32
C GLU A 111 21.83 3.51 28.68
N VAL A 112 23.03 2.93 28.54
CA VAL A 112 24.16 3.58 27.87
C VAL A 112 23.83 3.94 26.41
N ILE A 113 23.15 3.05 25.68
CA ILE A 113 22.72 3.30 24.30
C ILE A 113 21.70 4.44 24.26
N VAL A 114 20.75 4.47 25.20
CA VAL A 114 19.74 5.52 25.29
C VAL A 114 20.40 6.88 25.59
N GLU A 115 21.34 6.93 26.54
CA GLU A 115 22.09 8.15 26.84
C GLU A 115 22.90 8.64 25.65
N ALA A 116 23.57 7.74 24.92
CA ALA A 116 24.35 8.06 23.73
C ALA A 116 23.51 8.63 22.58
N LEU A 117 22.23 8.24 22.50
CA LEU A 117 21.28 8.71 21.48
C LEU A 117 20.52 9.99 21.90
N GLY A 118 20.85 10.56 23.06
CA GLY A 118 20.24 11.78 23.59
C GLY A 118 18.93 11.50 24.32
N GLY A 119 19.06 10.88 25.50
CA GLY A 119 17.97 10.63 26.45
C GLY A 119 17.06 11.83 26.71
#